data_AF-A0A7Y3MLS8-F1
#
_entry.id   AF-A0A7Y3MLS8-F1
#
_cell.length_a   1.000
_cell.length_b   1.000
_cell.length_c   1.000
_cell.angle_alpha   90.00
_cell.angle_beta   90.00
_cell.angle_gamma   90.00
#
_symmetry.space_group_name_H-M   'P 1'
#
loop_
_entity.id
_entity.type
_entity.pdbx_description
1 polymer ?
#
loop_
_entity_poly.entity_id
_entity_poly.type
_entity_poly.pdbx_seq_one_letter_code
_entity_poly.pdbx_strand_id
1 'polypeptide(L)' 'MGVIAKNKNQVKLYYNSKNTLGKQTYAYVQSIKRPLLGIDTAKDNITGTQWSEIAEGLNIEIAELIDKS' A
#
# COMPACT_ATOMS: atom_id res chain seq x y z
N MET A 1 -3.87 -15.17 -11.71
CA MET A 1 -2.77 -14.24 -12.06
C MET A 1 -2.84 -13.08 -11.10
N GLY A 2 -1.75 -12.70 -10.45
CA GLY A 2 -1.72 -11.48 -9.64
C GLY A 2 -1.72 -10.24 -10.54
N VAL A 3 -2.56 -9.26 -10.23
CA VAL A 3 -2.65 -7.97 -10.93
C VAL A 3 -1.55 -7.03 -10.47
N ILE A 4 -1.15 -7.13 -9.21
CA ILE A 4 -0.04 -6.35 -8.64
C ILE A 4 1.28 -7.04 -8.97
N ALA A 5 2.11 -6.38 -9.79
CA ALA A 5 3.47 -6.84 -10.05
C ALA A 5 4.28 -6.92 -8.75
N LYS A 6 4.85 -8.09 -8.43
CA LYS A 6 5.58 -8.37 -7.19
C LYS A 6 7.06 -8.60 -7.47
N ASN A 7 7.93 -7.98 -6.66
CA ASN A 7 9.37 -8.23 -6.66
C ASN A 7 9.81 -8.60 -5.24
N LYS A 8 10.45 -9.77 -5.07
CA LYS A 8 10.86 -10.32 -3.76
C LYS A 8 11.83 -9.42 -2.99
N ASN A 9 12.58 -8.55 -3.69
CA ASN A 9 13.60 -7.69 -3.10
C ASN A 9 13.14 -6.22 -2.99
N GLN A 10 11.84 -5.94 -3.15
CA GLN A 10 11.29 -4.60 -3.11
C GLN A 10 10.14 -4.51 -2.12
N VAL A 11 10.12 -3.44 -1.33
CA VAL A 11 8.95 -3.07 -0.52
C VAL A 11 8.01 -2.26 -1.40
N LYS A 12 6.74 -2.65 -1.45
CA LYS A 12 5.68 -1.85 -2.06
C LYS A 12 4.79 -1.32 -0.95
N LEU A 13 4.68 0.00 -0.86
CA LEU A 13 3.91 0.67 0.18
C LEU A 13 2.76 1.46 -0.46
N TYR A 14 1.55 1.07 -0.12
CA TYR A 14 0.34 1.85 -0.43
C TYR A 14 0.08 2.77 0.77
N TYR A 15 0.07 4.08 0.53
CA TYR A 15 -0.10 5.09 1.59
C TYR A 15 -0.94 6.25 1.09
N ASN A 16 -1.50 7.05 1.99
CA ASN A 16 -2.27 8.24 1.63
C ASN A 16 -1.51 9.49 2.07
N SER A 17 -1.07 10.34 1.12
CA SER A 17 -0.32 11.55 1.46
C SER A 17 -1.18 12.69 2.03
N LYS A 18 -2.51 12.55 2.11
CA LYS A 18 -3.39 13.55 2.73
C LYS A 18 -3.48 13.40 4.25
N ASN A 19 -3.10 12.26 4.82
CA ASN A 19 -3.11 12.05 6.27
C ASN A 19 -1.71 11.98 6.88
N THR A 20 -1.60 12.35 8.16
CA THR A 20 -0.31 12.42 8.87
C THR A 20 0.34 11.04 9.02
N LEU A 21 -0.46 10.03 9.33
CA LEU A 21 0.01 8.65 9.50
C LEU A 21 0.67 8.12 8.23
N GLY A 22 0.06 8.33 7.06
CA GLY A 22 0.59 7.92 5.76
C GLY A 22 1.90 8.60 5.42
N LYS A 23 2.01 9.92 5.66
CA LYS A 23 3.28 10.66 5.48
C LYS A 23 4.40 10.13 6.37
N GLN A 24 4.12 9.93 7.66
CA GLN A 24 5.10 9.42 8.63
C GLN A 24 5.53 8.00 8.27
N THR A 25 4.58 7.14 7.89
CA THR A 25 4.85 5.76 7.47
C THR A 25 5.72 5.73 6.22
N TYR A 26 5.41 6.55 5.21
CA TYR A 26 6.22 6.65 4.00
C TYR A 26 7.65 7.13 4.30
N ALA A 27 7.82 8.16 5.13
CA ALA A 27 9.14 8.65 5.52
C ALA A 27 9.94 7.58 6.29
N TYR A 28 9.29 6.86 7.20
CA TYR A 28 9.91 5.78 7.96
C TYR A 28 10.37 4.64 7.04
N VAL A 29 9.49 4.16 6.15
CA VAL A 29 9.83 3.09 5.21
C VAL A 29 10.87 3.55 4.19
N GLN A 30 10.85 4.82 3.76
CA GLN A 30 11.87 5.37 2.86
C GLN A 30 13.26 5.42 3.50
N SER A 31 13.36 5.49 4.83
CA SER A 31 14.65 5.48 5.53
C SER A 31 15.37 4.12 5.49
N ILE A 32 14.67 3.04 5.09
CA ILE A 32 15.28 1.71 5.00
C ILE A 32 16.17 1.62 3.76
N LYS A 33 17.32 0.95 3.87
CA LYS A 33 18.23 0.68 2.75
C LYS A 33 17.74 -0.47 1.86
N ARG A 34 16.50 -0.41 1.39
CA ARG A 34 15.91 -1.38 0.46
C ARG A 34 15.13 -0.65 -0.65
N PRO A 35 15.01 -1.25 -1.84
CA PRO A 35 14.16 -0.71 -2.90
C PRO A 35 12.72 -0.52 -2.40
N LEU A 36 12.19 0.69 -2.55
CA LEU A 36 10.83 1.07 -2.17
C LEU A 36 10.05 1.54 -3.40
N LEU A 37 8.85 1.02 -3.59
CA LEU A 37 7.83 1.56 -4.47
C LEU A 37 6.67 2.09 -3.63
N GLY A 38 6.61 3.41 -3.44
CA GLY A 38 5.47 4.06 -2.78
C GLY A 38 4.38 4.41 -3.79
N ILE A 39 3.15 3.97 -3.52
CA ILE A 39 1.96 4.28 -4.31
C ILE A 39 1.06 5.14 -3.42
N ASP A 40 0.75 6.34 -3.89
CA ASP A 40 0.02 7.34 -3.12
C ASP A 40 -1.46 7.27 -3.49
N THR A 41 -2.28 6.67 -2.63
CA THR A 41 -3.71 6.46 -2.88
C THR A 41 -4.51 7.76 -2.96
N ALA A 42 -3.93 8.90 -2.57
CA ALA A 42 -4.54 10.21 -2.76
C ALA A 42 -4.36 10.79 -4.16
N LYS A 43 -3.42 10.26 -4.94
CA LYS A 43 -3.04 10.73 -6.28
C LYS A 43 -3.28 9.67 -7.35
N ASP A 44 -2.97 8.42 -7.02
CA ASP A 44 -3.08 7.27 -7.90
C ASP A 44 -4.42 6.57 -7.70
N ASN A 45 -5.10 6.26 -8.80
CA ASN A 45 -6.32 5.45 -8.76
C ASN A 45 -5.97 3.96 -8.67
N ILE A 46 -6.49 3.28 -7.65
CA ILE A 46 -6.29 1.85 -7.42
C ILE A 46 -7.58 1.12 -7.77
N THR A 47 -7.47 0.11 -8.63
CA THR A 47 -8.64 -0.65 -9.08
C THR A 47 -9.18 -1.57 -7.98
N GLY A 48 -10.47 -1.92 -8.03
CA GLY A 48 -11.07 -2.84 -7.06
C GLY A 48 -10.34 -4.20 -6.98
N THR A 49 -9.85 -4.70 -8.11
CA THR A 49 -9.06 -5.94 -8.13
C THR A 49 -7.71 -5.79 -7.43
N GLN A 50 -7.06 -4.62 -7.53
CA GLN A 50 -5.85 -4.34 -6.78
C GLN A 50 -6.13 -4.24 -5.28
N TRP A 51 -7.24 -3.62 -4.87
CA TRP A 51 -7.65 -3.60 -3.46
C TRP A 51 -7.89 -5.00 -2.89
N SER A 52 -8.57 -5.87 -3.66
CA SER A 52 -8.76 -7.29 -3.29
C SER A 52 -7.42 -8.00 -3.09
N GLU A 53 -6.48 -7.83 -4.03
CA GLU A 53 -5.17 -8.48 -3.94
C GLU A 53 -4.32 -7.94 -2.77
N ILE A 54 -4.48 -6.67 -2.38
CA ILE A 54 -3.85 -6.11 -1.19
C ILE A 54 -4.39 -6.80 0.07
N ALA A 55 -5.70 -6.92 0.21
CA ALA A 55 -6.34 -7.59 1.36
C ALA A 55 -5.91 -9.05 1.47
N GLU A 56 -5.93 -9.79 0.34
CA GLU A 56 -5.46 -11.17 0.26
C GLU A 56 -3.98 -11.30 0.67
N GLY A 57 -3.13 -10.38 0.22
CA GLY A 57 -1.70 -10.38 0.56
C GLY A 57 -1.41 -10.06 2.02
N LEU A 58 -2.32 -9.36 2.71
CA LEU A 58 -2.27 -9.06 4.14
C LEU A 58 -3.00 -10.10 4.98
N ASN A 59 -3.69 -11.06 4.35
CA ASN A 59 -4.51 -12.08 5.01
C ASN A 59 -5.59 -11.47 5.92
N ILE A 60 -6.29 -10.45 5.42
CA ILE A 60 -7.41 -9.76 6.07
C ILE A 60 -8.61 -9.68 5.11
N GLU A 61 -9.79 -9.40 5.63
CA GLU A 61 -10.95 -9.11 4.80
C GLU A 61 -10.83 -7.70 4.16
N ILE A 62 -11.35 -7.54 2.95
CA ILE A 62 -11.32 -6.24 2.26
C ILE A 62 -12.01 -5.11 3.05
N ALA A 63 -13.03 -5.45 3.85
CA ALA A 63 -13.74 -4.50 4.71
C ALA A 63 -12.89 -3.99 5.89
N GLU A 64 -11.78 -4.66 6.21
CA GLU A 64 -10.83 -4.23 7.24
C GLU A 64 -9.84 -3.17 6.73
N LEU A 65 -9.73 -2.98 5.41
CA LEU A 65 -8.95 -1.89 4.83
C LEU A 65 -9.63 -0.51 4.98
N ILE A 66 -10.92 -0.50 5.31
CA ILE A 66 -11.72 0.71 5.41
C ILE A 66 -11.63 1.25 6.84
N ASP A 67 -11.21 2.51 6.95
CA ASP A 67 -11.27 3.24 8.20
C ASP A 67 -12.74 3.45 8.61
N LYS A 68 -13.10 2.98 9.80
CA LYS A 68 -14.47 3.02 10.37
C LYS A 68 -14.61 4.07 11.47
N SER A 69 -13.56 4.85 11.72
CA SER A 69 -13.53 5.87 12.77
C SER A 69 -14.23 7.17 12.38
#